data_AF-A0A380NXU7-F1
#
_entry.id   AF-A0A380NXU7-F1
#
_cell.length_a   1.000
_cell.length_b   1.000
_cell.length_c   1.000
_cell.angle_alpha   90.00
_cell.angle_beta   90.00
_cell.angle_gamma   90.00
#
_symmetry.space_group_name_H-M   'P 1'
#
loop_
_entity.id
_entity.type
_entity.pdbx_description
1 polymer ?
#
loop_
_entity_poly.entity_id
_entity_poly.type
_entity_poly.pdbx_seq_one_letter_code
_entity_poly.pdbx_strand_id
1 'polypeptide(L)'
;MFIFSVVIGATATGFKSIGVGHLHYWPRLILDILGITMIGMGISVTQRLAKFLHPLDDLTNVTRFKYFHGNVVIAQTLNFAIPMTISLLIWLFTHKLVAVNIGTLFSFFCQGFVISRADKLLIPHLVHRKEL
;
A
#
# COMPACT_ATOMS: atom_id res chain seq x y z
N MET A 1 2.69 7.24 13.67
CA MET A 1 2.70 8.22 12.57
C MET A 1 4.07 8.88 12.41
N PHE A 2 4.60 9.57 13.44
CA PHE A 2 5.89 10.28 13.35
C PHE A 2 7.06 9.40 12.91
N ILE A 3 7.28 8.25 13.57
CA ILE A 3 8.37 7.32 13.22
C ILE A 3 8.25 6.80 11.78
N PHE A 4 7.03 6.47 11.35
CA PHE A 4 6.77 6.02 9.98
C PHE A 4 7.16 7.09 8.96
N SER A 5 6.70 8.34 9.14
CA SER A 5 7.02 9.44 8.23
C SER A 5 8.52 9.73 8.19
N VAL A 6 9.23 9.66 9.33
CA VAL A 6 10.69 9.83 9.39
C VAL A 6 11.41 8.73 8.63
N VAL A 7 11.02 7.47 8.82
CA VAL A 7 11.65 6.32 8.13
C VAL A 7 11.42 6.40 6.63
N ILE A 8 10.18 6.62 6.19
CA ILE A 8 9.86 6.74 4.76
C ILE A 8 10.60 7.95 4.14
N GLY A 9 10.64 9.09 4.85
CA GLY A 9 11.38 10.27 4.41
C GLY A 9 12.89 10.02 4.30
N ALA A 10 13.49 9.33 5.27
CA ALA A 10 14.89 8.96 5.24
C ALA A 10 15.20 7.99 4.09
N THR A 11 14.38 6.96 3.88
CA THR A 11 14.52 6.01 2.75
C THR A 11 14.37 6.72 1.41
N ALA A 12 13.38 7.59 1.26
CA ALA A 12 13.18 8.37 0.03
C ALA A 12 14.37 9.30 -0.26
N THR A 13 14.94 9.93 0.77
CA THR A 13 16.12 10.79 0.63
C THR A 13 17.36 9.97 0.27
N GLY A 14 17.54 8.79 0.86
CA GLY A 14 18.60 7.85 0.50
C GLY A 14 18.49 7.34 -0.93
N PHE A 15 17.29 6.98 -1.39
CA PHE A 15 17.09 6.57 -2.79
C PHE A 15 17.37 7.71 -3.78
N LYS A 16 17.05 8.95 -3.41
CA LYS A 16 17.42 10.13 -4.21
C LYS A 16 18.93 10.35 -4.24
N SER A 17 19.63 10.21 -3.11
CA SER A 17 21.08 10.40 -3.06
C SER A 17 21.87 9.33 -3.81
N ILE A 18 21.34 8.11 -3.91
CA ILE A 18 21.89 7.02 -4.75
C ILE A 18 21.73 7.30 -6.25
N GLY A 19 20.97 8.33 -6.64
CA GLY A 19 20.80 8.71 -8.04
C GLY A 19 19.71 7.93 -8.77
N VAL A 20 18.80 7.25 -8.05
CA VAL A 20 17.67 6.49 -8.65
C VAL A 20 16.78 7.39 -9.53
N GLY A 21 16.78 8.71 -9.29
CA GLY A 21 16.09 9.69 -10.12
C GLY A 21 16.67 9.85 -11.54
N HIS A 22 17.95 9.54 -11.75
CA HIS A 22 18.66 9.63 -13.03
C HIS A 22 18.65 8.33 -13.83
N LEU A 23 18.13 7.23 -13.25
CA LEU A 23 18.01 5.97 -13.96
C LEU A 23 17.02 6.09 -15.13
N HIS A 24 17.28 5.33 -16.18
CA HIS A 24 16.36 5.18 -17.30
C HIS A 24 14.99 4.67 -16.80
N TYR A 25 13.94 5.01 -17.53
CA TYR A 25 12.56 4.79 -17.13
C TYR A 25 12.26 3.33 -16.71
N TRP A 26 12.77 2.36 -17.46
CA TRP A 26 12.49 0.93 -17.26
C TRP A 26 13.02 0.37 -15.92
N PRO A 27 14.31 0.51 -15.57
CA PRO A 27 14.82 0.12 -14.25
C PRO A 27 14.06 0.77 -13.10
N ARG A 28 13.70 2.05 -13.25
CA ARG A 28 12.95 2.79 -12.23
C ARG A 28 11.55 2.22 -12.03
N LEU A 29 10.86 1.84 -13.11
CA LEU A 29 9.56 1.20 -13.04
C LEU A 29 9.61 -0.18 -12.34
N ILE A 30 10.65 -0.98 -12.62
CA ILE A 30 10.83 -2.28 -11.95
C ILE A 30 11.05 -2.09 -10.45
N LEU A 31 11.89 -1.14 -10.06
CA LEU A 31 12.13 -0.80 -8.65
C LEU A 31 10.85 -0.32 -7.96
N ASP A 32 10.03 0.48 -8.65
CA ASP A 32 8.74 0.96 -8.14
C ASP A 32 7.76 -0.21 -7.89
N ILE A 33 7.57 -1.08 -8.87
CA ILE A 33 6.71 -2.27 -8.75
C ILE A 33 7.21 -3.21 -7.64
N LEU A 34 8.52 -3.43 -7.56
CA LEU A 34 9.12 -4.25 -6.51
C LEU A 34 8.90 -3.62 -5.13
N GLY A 35 9.12 -2.31 -5.00
CA GLY A 35 8.88 -1.56 -3.77
C GLY A 35 7.43 -1.66 -3.30
N ILE A 36 6.47 -1.43 -4.20
CA ILE A 36 5.03 -1.55 -3.89
C ILE A 36 4.67 -2.98 -3.45
N THR A 37 5.26 -3.98 -4.10
CA THR A 37 5.05 -5.38 -3.72
C THR A 37 5.60 -5.68 -2.32
N MET A 38 6.79 -5.17 -1.98
CA MET A 38 7.37 -5.30 -0.64
C MET A 38 6.53 -4.56 0.43
N ILE A 39 5.96 -3.41 0.08
CA ILE A 39 5.03 -2.69 0.97
C ILE A 39 3.80 -3.56 1.25
N GLY A 40 3.18 -4.17 0.22
CA GLY A 40 2.06 -5.09 0.39
C GLY A 40 2.39 -6.29 1.28
N MET A 41 3.60 -6.85 1.14
CA MET A 41 4.12 -7.90 2.01
C MET A 41 4.27 -7.44 3.47
N GLY A 42 4.79 -6.23 3.69
CA GLY A 42 4.92 -5.63 5.02
C GLY A 42 3.56 -5.39 5.68
N ILE A 43 2.59 -4.85 4.93
CA ILE A 43 1.22 -4.62 5.39
C ILE A 43 0.57 -5.93 5.87
N SER A 44 0.76 -7.03 5.11
CA SER A 44 0.27 -8.35 5.52
C SER A 44 0.80 -8.79 6.89
N VAL A 45 2.06 -8.50 7.21
CA VAL A 45 2.67 -8.84 8.50
C VAL A 45 2.16 -7.93 9.62
N THR A 46 2.10 -6.62 9.38
CA THR A 46 1.65 -5.65 10.39
C THR A 46 0.16 -5.83 10.72
N GLN A 47 -0.69 -6.08 9.71
CA GLN A 47 -2.12 -6.38 9.89
C GLN A 47 -2.37 -7.60 10.75
N ARG A 48 -1.53 -8.64 10.63
CA ARG A 48 -1.63 -9.86 11.46
C ARG A 48 -1.16 -9.65 12.90
N LEU A 49 -0.10 -8.87 13.09
CA LEU A 49 0.43 -8.55 14.42
C LEU A 49 -0.52 -7.67 15.22
N ALA A 50 -1.27 -6.77 14.56
CA ALA A 50 -2.28 -5.86 15.13
C ALA A 50 -1.80 -4.98 16.32
N LYS A 51 -0.49 -4.94 16.63
CA LYS A 51 0.08 -4.23 17.79
C LYS A 51 0.46 -2.78 17.46
N PHE A 52 0.99 -2.56 16.26
CA PHE A 52 1.40 -1.24 15.77
C PHE A 52 0.93 -1.11 14.34
N LEU A 53 -0.34 -0.77 14.17
CA LEU A 53 -0.98 -0.69 12.87
C LEU A 53 -1.05 0.76 12.39
N HIS A 54 -0.71 0.98 11.12
CA HIS A 54 -0.96 2.28 10.51
C HIS A 54 -2.48 2.49 10.42
N PRO A 55 -3.03 3.70 10.66
CA PRO A 55 -4.47 3.95 10.64
C PRO A 55 -5.17 3.50 9.35
N LEU A 56 -4.48 3.62 8.20
CA LEU A 56 -5.01 3.13 6.91
C LEU A 56 -5.02 1.59 6.83
N ASP A 57 -4.03 0.94 7.43
CA ASP A 57 -3.98 -0.52 7.50
C ASP A 57 -5.04 -1.05 8.49
N ASP A 58 -5.33 -0.29 9.53
CA ASP A 58 -6.39 -0.55 10.51
C ASP A 58 -7.78 -0.41 9.90
N LEU A 59 -8.01 0.67 9.14
CA LEU A 59 -9.22 0.83 8.34
C LEU A 59 -9.41 -0.36 7.38
N THR A 60 -8.33 -0.87 6.80
CA THR A 60 -8.37 -2.07 5.95
C THR A 60 -8.73 -3.32 6.73
N ASN A 61 -8.22 -3.51 7.94
CA ASN A 61 -8.63 -4.63 8.79
C ASN A 61 -10.11 -4.53 9.20
N VAL A 62 -10.56 -3.36 9.64
CA VAL A 62 -11.96 -3.13 10.01
C VAL A 62 -12.87 -3.40 8.82
N THR A 63 -12.59 -2.82 7.65
CA THR A 63 -13.38 -3.07 6.43
C THR A 63 -13.34 -4.54 6.01
N ARG A 64 -12.18 -5.17 6.04
CA ARG A 64 -11.98 -6.59 5.73
C ARG A 64 -12.84 -7.49 6.59
N PHE A 65 -12.76 -7.36 7.92
CA PHE A 65 -13.40 -8.31 8.84
C PHE A 65 -14.86 -7.95 9.14
N LYS A 66 -15.19 -6.66 9.27
CA LYS A 66 -16.54 -6.20 9.64
C LYS A 66 -17.52 -6.12 8.46
N TYR A 67 -17.03 -5.82 7.25
CA TYR A 67 -17.90 -5.57 6.09
C TYR A 67 -17.69 -6.57 4.94
N PHE A 68 -16.48 -7.07 4.73
CA PHE A 68 -16.14 -7.92 3.57
C PHE A 68 -15.82 -9.38 3.92
N HIS A 69 -16.27 -9.87 5.08
CA HIS A 69 -16.18 -11.29 5.47
C HIS A 69 -14.76 -11.88 5.35
N GLY A 70 -13.73 -11.08 5.63
CA GLY A 70 -12.33 -11.48 5.55
C GLY A 70 -11.64 -11.25 4.20
N ASN A 71 -12.34 -10.71 3.19
CA ASN A 71 -11.75 -10.46 1.87
C ASN A 71 -10.93 -9.17 1.84
N VAL A 72 -9.60 -9.32 1.92
CA VAL A 72 -8.65 -8.19 1.88
C VAL A 72 -8.57 -7.50 0.53
N VAL A 73 -8.87 -8.20 -0.57
CA VAL A 73 -8.76 -7.61 -1.91
C VAL A 73 -9.79 -6.51 -2.06
N ILE A 74 -11.05 -6.80 -1.71
CA ILE A 74 -12.15 -5.84 -1.81
C ILE A 74 -11.96 -4.71 -0.80
N ALA A 75 -11.57 -5.03 0.44
CA ALA A 75 -11.33 -4.03 1.49
C ALA A 75 -10.22 -3.04 1.09
N GLN A 76 -9.09 -3.55 0.60
CA GLN A 76 -7.96 -2.72 0.15
C GLN A 76 -8.35 -1.87 -1.06
N THR A 77 -9.00 -2.46 -2.07
CA THR A 77 -9.41 -1.72 -3.27
C THR A 77 -10.42 -0.63 -2.93
N LEU A 78 -11.37 -0.87 -2.03
CA LEU A 78 -12.31 0.17 -1.59
C LEU A 78 -11.60 1.30 -0.84
N ASN A 79 -10.70 0.97 0.09
CA ASN A 79 -9.95 1.98 0.84
C ASN A 79 -9.06 2.83 -0.07
N PHE A 80 -8.50 2.24 -1.12
CA PHE A 80 -7.76 2.97 -2.15
C PHE A 80 -8.66 3.70 -3.15
N ALA A 81 -9.90 3.26 -3.36
CA ALA A 81 -10.84 3.93 -4.25
C ALA A 81 -11.21 5.33 -3.73
N ILE A 82 -11.32 5.51 -2.41
CA ILE A 82 -11.61 6.82 -1.80
C ILE A 82 -10.59 7.89 -2.23
N PRO A 83 -9.27 7.75 -1.96
CA PRO A 83 -8.29 8.75 -2.39
C PRO A 83 -8.16 8.84 -3.93
N MET A 84 -8.39 7.75 -4.66
CA MET A 84 -8.39 7.78 -6.13
C MET A 84 -9.55 8.59 -6.70
N THR A 85 -10.75 8.47 -6.15
CA THR A 85 -11.92 9.26 -6.55
C THR A 85 -11.72 10.75 -6.23
N ILE A 86 -11.15 11.07 -5.07
CA ILE A 86 -10.80 12.45 -4.71
C ILE A 86 -9.79 13.02 -5.72
N SER A 87 -8.75 12.25 -6.07
CA SER A 87 -7.75 12.67 -7.06
C SER A 87 -8.37 12.89 -8.44
N LEU A 88 -9.32 12.05 -8.84
CA LEU A 88 -10.07 12.18 -10.09
C LEU A 88 -10.94 13.44 -10.10
N LEU A 89 -11.63 13.74 -8.99
CA LEU A 89 -12.44 14.95 -8.85
C LEU A 89 -11.57 16.21 -8.95
N ILE A 90 -10.42 16.24 -8.28
CA ILE A 90 -9.48 17.37 -8.36
C ILE A 90 -8.96 17.55 -9.79
N TRP A 91 -8.67 16.45 -10.49
CA TRP A 91 -8.27 16.48 -11.89
C TRP A 91 -9.38 17.04 -12.81
N LEU A 92 -10.65 16.71 -12.57
CA LEU A 92 -11.78 17.26 -13.35
C LEU A 92 -11.85 18.79 -13.28
N PHE A 93 -11.46 19.40 -12.15
CA PHE A 93 -11.45 20.86 -12.00
C PHE A 93 -10.12 21.52 -12.41
N THR A 94 -8.99 20.86 -12.16
CA THR A 94 -7.65 21.47 -12.31
C THR A 94 -6.96 21.06 -13.62
N HIS A 95 -7.43 19.98 -14.27
CA HIS A 95 -6.79 19.28 -15.39
C HIS A 95 -5.34 18.84 -15.13
N LYS A 96 -4.89 18.85 -13.87
CA LYS A 96 -3.56 18.39 -13.45
C LYS A 96 -3.69 17.09 -12.67
N LEU A 97 -3.19 16.01 -13.25
CA LEU A 97 -3.00 14.74 -12.54
C LEU A 97 -1.68 14.82 -11.79
N VAL A 98 -1.77 14.88 -10.46
CA VAL A 98 -0.62 14.88 -9.57
C VAL A 98 -0.54 13.53 -8.87
N ALA A 99 0.67 12.97 -8.76
CA ALA A 99 0.97 11.74 -8.03
C ALA A 99 0.26 10.45 -8.51
N VAL A 100 -0.39 10.46 -9.68
CA VAL A 100 -0.92 9.26 -10.33
C VAL A 100 0.08 8.78 -11.38
N ASN A 101 0.81 7.72 -11.06
CA ASN A 101 1.76 7.06 -11.95
C ASN A 101 1.35 5.58 -12.15
N ILE A 102 2.12 4.86 -12.97
CA ILE A 102 1.91 3.42 -13.18
C ILE A 102 2.03 2.64 -11.86
N GLY A 103 2.93 3.02 -10.97
CA GLY A 103 2.99 2.47 -9.62
C GLY A 103 1.68 2.63 -8.85
N THR A 104 1.07 3.82 -8.91
CA THR A 104 -0.23 4.09 -8.26
C THR A 104 -1.34 3.21 -8.84
N LEU A 105 -1.37 3.04 -10.16
CA LEU A 105 -2.33 2.14 -10.82
C LEU A 105 -2.10 0.68 -10.42
N PHE A 106 -0.85 0.23 -10.42
CA PHE A 106 -0.48 -1.11 -9.99
C PHE A 106 -0.86 -1.37 -8.53
N SER A 107 -0.59 -0.41 -7.64
CA SER A 107 -1.02 -0.44 -6.24
C SER A 107 -2.54 -0.58 -6.13
N PHE A 108 -3.31 0.23 -6.85
CA PHE A 108 -4.77 0.18 -6.81
C PHE A 108 -5.34 -1.20 -7.19
N PHE A 109 -4.86 -1.79 -8.28
CA PHE A 109 -5.40 -3.06 -8.79
C PHE A 109 -4.79 -4.31 -8.12
N CYS A 110 -3.49 -4.30 -7.84
CA CYS A 110 -2.75 -5.50 -7.45
C CYS A 110 -2.46 -5.59 -5.94
N GLN A 111 -2.51 -4.49 -5.19
CA GLN A 111 -2.02 -4.51 -3.80
C GLN A 111 -2.84 -5.41 -2.89
N GLY A 112 -4.16 -5.44 -3.05
CA GLY A 112 -5.02 -6.38 -2.31
C GLY A 112 -4.66 -7.85 -2.58
N PHE A 113 -4.31 -8.18 -3.84
CA PHE A 113 -3.88 -9.53 -4.21
C PHE A 113 -2.52 -9.88 -3.61
N VAL A 114 -1.56 -8.94 -3.64
CA VAL A 114 -0.24 -9.12 -3.02
C VAL A 114 -0.39 -9.38 -1.52
N ILE A 115 -1.21 -8.61 -0.81
CA ILE A 115 -1.48 -8.81 0.62
C ILE A 115 -2.10 -10.19 0.87
N SER A 116 -3.11 -10.58 0.07
CA SER A 116 -3.76 -11.89 0.19
C SER A 116 -2.80 -13.07 -0.03
N ARG A 117 -1.85 -12.93 -0.96
CA ARG A 117 -0.81 -13.94 -1.21
C ARG A 117 0.26 -13.95 -0.11
N ALA A 118 0.68 -12.76 0.34
CA ALA A 118 1.63 -12.59 1.44
C ALA A 118 1.10 -13.13 2.77
N ASP A 119 -0.21 -13.04 3.00
CA ASP A 119 -0.89 -13.65 4.15
C ASP A 119 -0.64 -15.17 4.19
N LYS A 120 -0.58 -15.84 3.04
CA LYS A 120 -0.37 -17.28 2.95
C LYS A 120 1.11 -17.68 2.89
N LEU A 121 1.94 -16.87 2.24
CA LEU A 121 3.31 -17.24 1.89
C LEU A 121 4.36 -16.86 2.94
N LEU A 122 4.26 -15.67 3.56
CA LEU A 122 5.33 -15.17 4.43
C LEU A 122 5.38 -15.88 5.78
N ILE A 123 4.27 -15.88 6.52
CA ILE A 123 4.19 -16.50 7.84
C ILE A 123 2.81 -17.15 8.01
N PRO A 124 2.60 -18.38 7.49
CA PRO A 124 1.30 -19.05 7.55
C PRO A 124 0.82 -19.32 8.99
N HIS A 125 1.73 -19.31 9.98
CA HIS A 125 1.41 -19.53 11.39
C HIS A 125 1.02 -18.24 12.16
N LEU A 126 1.14 -17.07 11.54
CA LEU A 126 0.69 -15.82 12.17
C LEU A 126 -0.83 -15.70 11.98
N VAL A 127 -1.57 -16.02 13.05
CA VAL A 127 -3.03 -15.92 13.06
C VAL A 127 -3.42 -14.46 13.31
N HIS A 128 -4.36 -13.94 12.51
CA HIS A 128 -4.97 -12.64 12.82
C HIS A 128 -5.62 -12.72 14.20
N ARG A 129 -5.39 -11.70 15.05
CA ARG A 129 -6.09 -11.59 16.33
C ARG A 129 -7.60 -11.62 16.05
N LYS A 130 -8.32 -12.61 16.61
CA LYS A 130 -9.78 -12.82 16.45
C LYS A 130 -10.65 -11.78 17.18
N GLU A 131 -10.04 -10.74 17.73
CA GLU A 131 -10.72 -9.69 18.50
C GLU A 131 -11.00 -8.52 17.56
N LEU A 132 -12.05 -8.64 16.76
CA LEU A 132 -12.73 -7.53 16.08
C LEU A 132 -14.23 -7.75 16.19
#